data_AF-A0AA37A950-F1
#
_entry.id   AF-A0AA37A950-F1
#
_cell.length_a   1.000
_cell.length_b   1.000
_cell.length_c   1.000
_cell.angle_alpha   90.00
_cell.angle_beta   90.00
_cell.angle_gamma   90.00
#
_symmetry.space_group_name_H-M   'P 1'
#
loop_
_entity.id
_entity.type
_entity.pdbx_description
1 polymer ?
#
loop_
_entity_poly.entity_id
_entity_poly.type
_entity_poly.pdbx_seq_one_letter_code
_entity_poly.pdbx_strand_id
1 'polypeptide(L)'
;KATVMSIPRDTMVNVSWDIKKINSVYNWYGGGDRGIQYLYKEIAQLVGFEPDYQVIVEWEAVGQIVDAMGGVWFDVPRDMYYSDPLQNLYINQKAGYRLLTGDDAMQVLRFRDGANGYKDGDLGRIKTQQAFLTAMVEQLLKIENIAKINAFAEVFRENVETDLTLQNILWFAKAAFTGGLKPENVEFVTMPNTPAYAYSSTTSKLNGRYSEQSYVTPNTGQLLELVNTKLSPYAEVFTRSDLDMMTVNSDGSVSSSTGHVEDSNATHPRSYWQAQWTPQEPEEETPPEGETGTGTGPDAGAPETGGAAGTPGDGETTDPGGATEPGTGSIDPDTGDLIDPETGGIIDPGTGQILDPGTGQVIGQLPGGSGDPAAGESGGTAPESPDSQPSDGETAPPVDPGTSDGGTAAPDDGFIIVT
;
A
#
# COMPACT_ATOMS: atom_id res chain seq x y z
N LYS A 1 -16.69 22.05 -14.62
CA LYS A 1 -17.11 20.72 -14.12
C LYS A 1 -16.02 20.24 -13.18
N ALA A 2 -16.35 19.40 -12.21
CA ALA A 2 -15.38 18.77 -11.33
C ALA A 2 -15.77 17.30 -11.17
N THR A 3 -14.81 16.39 -11.27
CA THR A 3 -15.02 14.97 -11.01
C THR A 3 -14.10 14.58 -9.87
N VAL A 4 -14.66 13.91 -8.87
CA VAL A 4 -13.93 13.41 -7.71
C VAL A 4 -14.07 11.90 -7.69
N MET A 5 -12.96 11.19 -7.81
CA MET A 5 -12.94 9.73 -7.74
C MET A 5 -12.48 9.27 -6.36
N SER A 6 -13.31 8.50 -5.67
CA SER A 6 -12.91 7.79 -4.45
C SER A 6 -12.25 6.46 -4.82
N ILE A 7 -11.01 6.25 -4.38
CA ILE A 7 -10.30 4.97 -4.50
C ILE A 7 -10.54 4.17 -3.20
N PRO A 8 -11.15 2.97 -3.26
CA PRO A 8 -11.32 2.13 -2.08
C PRO A 8 -9.96 1.76 -1.44
N ARG A 9 -9.86 1.79 -0.11
CA ARG A 9 -8.61 1.49 0.62
C ARG A 9 -8.04 0.09 0.39
N ASP A 10 -8.90 -0.86 0.02
CA ASP A 10 -8.55 -2.25 -0.26
C ASP A 10 -8.20 -2.46 -1.74
N THR A 11 -8.05 -1.38 -2.52
CA THR A 11 -7.61 -1.45 -3.92
C THR A 11 -6.27 -2.16 -4.02
N MET A 12 -6.19 -3.19 -4.85
CA MET A 12 -4.94 -3.91 -5.10
C MET A 12 -3.99 -3.05 -5.92
N VAL A 13 -2.75 -2.87 -5.44
CA VAL A 13 -1.68 -2.11 -6.11
C VAL A 13 -0.45 -2.99 -6.36
N ASN A 14 0.39 -2.59 -7.30
CA ASN A 14 1.51 -3.39 -7.79
C ASN A 14 2.75 -3.18 -6.92
N VAL A 15 2.81 -3.91 -5.82
CA VAL A 15 3.87 -3.78 -4.82
C VAL A 15 4.58 -5.11 -4.57
N SER A 16 5.85 -5.02 -4.16
CA SER A 16 6.74 -6.18 -3.99
C SER A 16 6.46 -7.04 -2.74
N TRP A 17 5.60 -6.57 -1.83
CA TRP A 17 5.25 -7.28 -0.60
C TRP A 17 3.86 -7.93 -0.64
N ASP A 18 3.58 -8.85 0.28
CA ASP A 18 2.42 -9.76 0.25
C ASP A 18 1.05 -9.07 0.40
N ILE A 19 0.91 -8.08 1.28
CA ILE A 19 -0.36 -7.36 1.51
C ILE A 19 -0.48 -6.15 0.58
N LYS A 20 -1.09 -6.36 -0.59
CA LYS A 20 -1.11 -5.42 -1.73
C LYS A 20 -2.21 -4.36 -1.70
N LYS A 21 -2.66 -3.93 -0.52
CA LYS A 21 -3.74 -2.92 -0.42
C LYS A 21 -3.17 -1.53 -0.55
N ILE A 22 -3.83 -0.62 -1.26
CA ILE A 22 -3.34 0.76 -1.44
C ILE A 22 -3.10 1.48 -0.10
N ASN A 23 -3.90 1.19 0.94
CA ASN A 23 -3.66 1.76 2.26
C ASN A 23 -2.45 1.17 3.01
N SER A 24 -1.93 0.01 2.60
CA SER A 24 -0.73 -0.58 3.22
C SER A 24 0.53 0.19 2.83
N VAL A 25 0.54 0.84 1.66
CA VAL A 25 1.67 1.62 1.11
C VAL A 25 2.14 2.68 2.11
N TYR A 26 1.21 3.46 2.68
CA TYR A 26 1.54 4.50 3.65
C TYR A 26 2.31 3.93 4.85
N ASN A 27 1.81 2.84 5.45
CA ASN A 27 2.43 2.23 6.64
C ASN A 27 3.74 1.52 6.29
N TRP A 28 3.82 0.86 5.13
CA TRP A 28 5.02 0.13 4.68
C TRP A 28 6.23 1.06 4.58
N TYR A 29 6.01 2.30 4.15
CA TYR A 29 7.06 3.31 4.04
C TYR A 29 7.25 4.16 5.31
N GLY A 30 6.72 3.71 6.46
CA GLY A 30 6.93 4.32 7.76
C GLY A 30 6.00 5.50 8.09
N GLY A 31 4.96 5.73 7.28
CA GLY A 31 4.04 6.85 7.43
C GLY A 31 4.68 8.22 7.15
N GLY A 32 3.99 9.29 7.57
CA GLY A 32 4.40 10.67 7.36
C GLY A 32 4.62 11.01 5.87
N ASP A 33 5.45 12.02 5.62
CA ASP A 33 5.73 12.53 4.26
C ASP A 33 6.19 11.43 3.30
N ARG A 34 7.01 10.49 3.77
CA ARG A 34 7.51 9.39 2.94
C ARG A 34 6.37 8.43 2.57
N GLY A 35 5.55 8.03 3.54
CA GLY A 35 4.38 7.19 3.29
C GLY A 35 3.41 7.82 2.29
N ILE A 36 3.20 9.14 2.41
CA ILE A 36 2.36 9.93 1.52
C ILE A 36 2.92 9.96 0.09
N GLN A 37 4.22 10.23 -0.08
CA GLN A 37 4.86 10.28 -1.40
C GLN A 37 4.74 8.95 -2.16
N TYR A 38 4.93 7.82 -1.47
CA TYR A 38 4.77 6.51 -2.11
C TYR A 38 3.31 6.18 -2.39
N LEU A 39 2.39 6.53 -1.50
CA LEU A 39 0.96 6.38 -1.77
C LEU A 39 0.55 7.16 -3.03
N TYR A 40 1.07 8.36 -3.17
CA TYR A 40 0.86 9.20 -4.34
C TYR A 40 1.45 8.58 -5.62
N LYS A 41 2.64 7.99 -5.56
CA LYS A 41 3.23 7.24 -6.69
C LYS A 41 2.33 6.09 -7.14
N GLU A 42 1.79 5.31 -6.20
CA GLU A 42 0.90 4.18 -6.53
C GLU A 42 -0.43 4.66 -7.16
N ILE A 43 -0.95 5.80 -6.70
CA ILE A 43 -2.12 6.43 -7.31
C ILE A 43 -1.81 6.89 -8.73
N ALA A 44 -0.66 7.54 -8.93
CA ALA A 44 -0.24 8.02 -10.24
C ALA A 44 -0.08 6.87 -11.23
N GLN A 45 0.49 5.76 -10.79
CA GLN A 45 0.56 4.52 -11.59
C GLN A 45 -0.85 3.97 -11.89
N LEU A 46 -1.75 3.92 -10.91
CA LEU A 46 -3.11 3.41 -11.08
C LEU A 46 -3.95 4.22 -12.09
N VAL A 47 -3.81 5.56 -12.10
CA VAL A 47 -4.61 6.45 -12.96
C VAL A 47 -3.88 6.93 -14.21
N GLY A 48 -2.57 6.69 -14.32
CA GLY A 48 -1.72 7.01 -15.48
C GLY A 48 -1.19 8.44 -15.51
N PHE A 49 -1.43 9.24 -14.47
CA PHE A 49 -0.92 10.61 -14.36
C PHE A 49 -0.69 11.02 -12.92
N GLU A 50 0.22 11.98 -12.75
CA GLU A 50 0.60 12.55 -11.46
C GLU A 50 -0.41 13.65 -11.04
N PRO A 51 -1.11 13.52 -9.88
CA PRO A 51 -2.06 14.54 -9.42
C PRO A 51 -1.39 15.87 -9.00
N ASP A 52 -1.77 17.03 -9.54
CA ASP A 52 -1.02 18.28 -9.31
C ASP A 52 -0.87 18.73 -7.84
N TYR A 53 -1.81 18.35 -6.98
CA TYR A 53 -1.86 18.73 -5.57
C TYR A 53 -2.36 17.59 -4.70
N GLN A 54 -2.03 17.65 -3.42
CA GLN A 54 -2.52 16.73 -2.41
C GLN A 54 -3.25 17.44 -1.29
N VAL A 55 -4.31 16.80 -0.80
CA VAL A 55 -5.09 17.25 0.34
C VAL A 55 -5.28 16.08 1.28
N ILE A 56 -4.67 16.17 2.46
CA ILE A 56 -4.77 15.18 3.53
C ILE A 56 -5.69 15.75 4.59
N VAL A 57 -6.84 15.11 4.73
CA VAL A 57 -7.92 15.59 5.59
C VAL A 57 -8.04 14.68 6.79
N GLU A 58 -7.81 15.24 7.99
CA GLU A 58 -8.24 14.62 9.23
C GLU A 58 -9.72 14.92 9.49
N TRP A 59 -10.44 14.02 10.17
CA TRP A 59 -11.87 14.24 10.42
C TRP A 59 -12.16 15.47 11.26
N GLU A 60 -11.28 15.80 12.19
CA GLU A 60 -11.42 17.01 13.00
C GLU A 60 -11.43 18.26 12.13
N ALA A 61 -10.65 18.26 11.04
CA ALA A 61 -10.67 19.32 10.03
C ALA A 61 -12.02 19.44 9.33
N VAL A 62 -12.62 18.30 8.95
CA VAL A 62 -13.96 18.30 8.34
C VAL A 62 -14.98 18.87 9.31
N GLY A 63 -14.93 18.45 10.58
CA GLY A 63 -15.81 18.96 11.63
C GLY A 63 -15.71 20.48 11.77
N GLN A 64 -14.50 21.02 11.82
CA GLN A 64 -14.26 22.46 11.93
C GLN A 64 -14.73 23.24 10.70
N ILE A 65 -14.54 22.70 9.49
CA ILE A 65 -15.06 23.32 8.26
C ILE A 65 -16.60 23.38 8.31
N VAL A 66 -17.25 22.30 8.74
CA VAL A 66 -18.71 22.23 8.89
C VAL A 66 -19.20 23.27 9.91
N ASP A 67 -18.52 23.40 11.05
CA ASP A 67 -18.88 24.41 12.06
C ASP A 67 -18.67 25.83 11.55
N ALA A 68 -17.61 26.10 10.80
CA ALA A 68 -17.36 27.40 10.16
C ALA A 68 -18.45 27.77 9.14
N MET A 69 -19.02 26.77 8.45
CA MET A 69 -20.17 26.96 7.56
C MET A 69 -21.47 27.26 8.32
N GLY A 70 -21.54 26.98 9.62
CA GLY A 70 -22.76 27.03 10.43
C GLY A 70 -23.57 25.73 10.37
N GLY A 71 -22.91 24.62 10.05
CA GLY A 71 -23.50 23.29 9.87
C GLY A 71 -23.82 22.96 8.41
N VAL A 72 -24.07 21.67 8.17
CA VAL A 72 -24.44 21.13 6.84
C VAL A 72 -25.77 20.42 6.96
N TRP A 73 -26.78 20.87 6.21
CA TRP A 73 -28.01 20.10 6.06
C TRP A 73 -27.74 18.81 5.30
N PHE A 74 -28.09 17.67 5.91
CA PHE A 74 -27.81 16.35 5.36
C PHE A 74 -28.90 15.35 5.74
N ASP A 75 -29.25 14.45 4.81
CA ASP A 75 -30.17 13.35 5.07
C ASP A 75 -29.38 12.12 5.54
N VAL A 76 -29.34 11.92 6.86
CA VAL A 76 -28.63 10.79 7.44
C VAL A 76 -29.37 9.50 7.03
N PRO A 77 -28.72 8.58 6.30
CA PRO A 77 -29.43 7.51 5.59
C PRO A 77 -30.07 6.47 6.52
N ARG A 78 -29.63 6.41 7.78
CA ARG A 78 -30.09 5.44 8.78
C ARG A 78 -29.66 5.83 10.18
N ASP A 79 -30.26 5.19 11.17
CA ASP A 79 -29.76 5.22 12.54
C ASP A 79 -28.36 4.57 12.59
N MET A 80 -27.42 5.24 13.24
CA MET A 80 -26.04 4.82 13.41
C MET A 80 -25.71 4.78 14.90
N TYR A 81 -25.23 3.64 15.36
CA TYR A 81 -24.80 3.46 16.74
C TYR A 81 -23.51 2.65 16.77
N TYR A 82 -22.46 3.25 17.32
CA TYR A 82 -21.18 2.60 17.53
C TYR A 82 -20.52 3.22 18.76
N SER A 83 -19.89 2.40 19.59
CA SER A 83 -19.17 2.88 20.76
C SER A 83 -17.94 2.02 20.95
N ASP A 84 -16.78 2.64 20.83
CA ASP A 84 -15.49 2.07 21.18
C ASP A 84 -14.82 2.97 22.22
N PRO A 85 -14.93 2.64 23.52
CA PRO A 85 -14.28 3.39 24.58
C PRO A 85 -12.75 3.39 24.51
N LEU A 86 -12.13 2.37 23.89
CA LEU A 86 -10.67 2.28 23.77
C LEU A 86 -10.14 3.31 22.75
N GLN A 87 -10.93 3.59 21.72
CA GLN A 87 -10.64 4.60 20.70
C GLN A 87 -11.29 5.96 20.98
N ASN A 88 -11.92 6.11 22.16
CA ASN A 88 -12.74 7.29 22.51
C ASN A 88 -13.73 7.67 21.38
N LEU A 89 -14.31 6.67 20.71
CA LEU A 89 -15.19 6.86 19.57
C LEU A 89 -16.62 6.53 19.97
N TYR A 90 -17.48 7.55 19.96
CA TYR A 90 -18.90 7.40 20.18
C TYR A 90 -19.67 7.98 19.00
N ILE A 91 -20.52 7.15 18.38
CA ILE A 91 -21.39 7.50 17.26
C ILE A 91 -22.82 7.20 17.68
N ASN A 92 -23.66 8.22 17.65
CA ASN A 92 -25.09 8.10 17.90
C ASN A 92 -25.86 9.09 17.04
N GLN A 93 -26.24 8.65 15.85
CA GLN A 93 -26.91 9.48 14.86
C GLN A 93 -28.27 8.87 14.52
N LYS A 94 -29.30 9.71 14.42
CA LYS A 94 -30.62 9.30 13.93
C LYS A 94 -30.71 9.41 12.42
N ALA A 95 -31.56 8.63 11.78
CA ALA A 95 -31.87 8.82 10.36
C ALA A 95 -32.61 10.16 10.13
N GLY A 96 -32.56 10.64 8.89
CA GLY A 96 -33.39 11.75 8.40
C GLY A 96 -32.64 13.06 8.18
N TYR A 97 -33.30 13.94 7.42
CA TYR A 97 -32.81 15.26 7.04
C TYR A 97 -32.78 16.24 8.22
N ARG A 98 -31.57 16.66 8.59
CA ARG A 98 -31.33 17.67 9.64
C ARG A 98 -30.05 18.46 9.39
N LEU A 99 -29.88 19.54 10.13
CA LEU A 99 -28.63 20.28 10.19
C LEU A 99 -27.63 19.49 11.05
N LEU A 100 -26.49 19.12 10.47
CA LEU A 100 -25.39 18.47 11.18
C LEU A 100 -24.36 19.52 11.62
N THR A 101 -23.98 19.45 12.89
CA THR A 101 -22.79 20.14 13.43
C THR A 101 -21.51 19.46 12.96
N GLY A 102 -20.35 20.06 13.23
CA GLY A 102 -19.05 19.43 12.97
C GLY A 102 -18.91 18.07 13.63
N ASP A 103 -19.33 17.96 14.90
CA ASP A 103 -19.34 16.69 15.63
C ASP A 103 -20.29 15.65 15.00
N ASP A 104 -21.50 16.06 14.64
CA ASP A 104 -22.44 15.14 13.96
C ASP A 104 -21.88 14.65 12.62
N ALA A 105 -21.26 15.55 11.85
CA ALA A 105 -20.64 15.21 10.57
C ALA A 105 -19.51 14.20 10.74
N MET A 106 -18.61 14.41 11.73
CA MET A 106 -17.55 13.47 12.05
C MET A 106 -18.11 12.09 12.41
N GLN A 107 -19.14 12.03 13.24
CA GLN A 107 -19.80 10.77 13.61
C GLN A 107 -20.39 10.04 12.39
N VAL A 108 -21.07 10.76 11.49
CA VAL A 108 -21.65 10.19 10.26
C VAL A 108 -20.57 9.66 9.31
N LEU A 109 -19.49 10.41 9.12
CA LEU A 109 -18.42 10.05 8.18
C LEU A 109 -17.52 8.90 8.67
N ARG A 110 -17.37 8.76 9.99
CA ARG A 110 -16.57 7.70 10.63
C ARG A 110 -17.33 6.40 10.84
N PHE A 111 -18.65 6.39 10.65
CA PHE A 111 -19.45 5.19 10.87
C PHE A 111 -19.06 4.08 9.89
N ARG A 112 -18.29 3.10 10.39
CA ARG A 112 -17.85 1.89 9.69
C ARG A 112 -18.73 0.72 10.16
N ASP A 113 -19.04 -0.19 9.25
CA ASP A 113 -20.01 -1.27 9.47
C ASP A 113 -19.69 -2.17 10.70
N GLY A 114 -20.74 -2.76 11.29
CA GLY A 114 -20.77 -3.68 12.43
C GLY A 114 -22.13 -4.41 12.44
N ALA A 115 -22.53 -5.12 13.51
CA ALA A 115 -23.80 -5.88 13.54
C ALA A 115 -25.08 -5.10 13.12
N ASN A 116 -25.00 -3.76 13.05
CA ASN A 116 -26.01 -2.86 12.52
C ASN A 116 -25.46 -1.85 11.47
N GLY A 117 -24.48 -2.13 10.62
CA GLY A 117 -23.94 -1.13 9.68
C GLY A 117 -24.42 -1.24 8.21
N TYR A 118 -23.60 -0.81 7.25
CA TYR A 118 -23.98 -0.77 5.83
C TYR A 118 -23.89 -2.15 5.18
N LYS A 119 -24.92 -2.57 4.43
CA LYS A 119 -24.95 -3.87 3.72
C LYS A 119 -23.77 -4.11 2.77
N ASP A 120 -23.15 -3.04 2.27
CA ASP A 120 -22.03 -3.06 1.33
C ASP A 120 -20.67 -2.75 2.01
N GLY A 121 -20.59 -2.78 3.34
CA GLY A 121 -19.35 -2.50 4.09
C GLY A 121 -18.73 -1.13 3.76
N ASP A 122 -17.46 -1.11 3.38
CA ASP A 122 -16.70 0.11 3.04
C ASP A 122 -17.29 0.88 1.83
N LEU A 123 -17.95 0.19 0.89
CA LEU A 123 -18.62 0.85 -0.24
C LEU A 123 -19.85 1.65 0.22
N GLY A 124 -20.55 1.16 1.24
CA GLY A 124 -21.66 1.90 1.87
C GLY A 124 -21.17 3.17 2.57
N ARG A 125 -20.03 3.07 3.25
CA ARG A 125 -19.36 4.21 3.89
C ARG A 125 -18.96 5.27 2.85
N ILE A 126 -18.30 4.85 1.75
CA ILE A 126 -17.94 5.72 0.62
C ILE A 126 -19.18 6.45 0.08
N LYS A 127 -20.30 5.76 -0.13
CA LYS A 127 -21.54 6.38 -0.62
C LYS A 127 -22.05 7.47 0.33
N THR A 128 -22.04 7.24 1.65
CA THR A 128 -22.47 8.25 2.63
C THR A 128 -21.53 9.45 2.64
N GLN A 129 -20.22 9.23 2.56
CA GLN A 129 -19.24 10.32 2.51
C GLN A 129 -19.38 11.14 1.23
N GLN A 130 -19.55 10.50 0.07
CA GLN A 130 -19.82 11.19 -1.19
C GLN A 130 -21.13 12.00 -1.12
N ALA A 131 -22.20 11.44 -0.55
CA ALA A 131 -23.45 12.16 -0.36
C ALA A 131 -23.28 13.37 0.57
N PHE A 132 -22.51 13.23 1.65
CA PHE A 132 -22.22 14.31 2.59
C PHE A 132 -21.39 15.41 1.93
N LEU A 133 -20.30 15.06 1.24
CA LEU A 133 -19.47 16.01 0.49
C LEU A 133 -20.27 16.72 -0.60
N THR A 134 -21.19 16.03 -1.27
CA THR A 134 -22.13 16.63 -2.22
C THR A 134 -23.00 17.69 -1.54
N ALA A 135 -23.63 17.36 -0.41
CA ALA A 135 -24.48 18.29 0.34
C ALA A 135 -23.68 19.49 0.89
N MET A 136 -22.42 19.27 1.28
CA MET A 136 -21.50 20.31 1.71
C MET A 136 -21.14 21.25 0.56
N VAL A 137 -20.76 20.72 -0.61
CA VAL A 137 -20.46 21.50 -1.82
C VAL A 137 -21.68 22.29 -2.30
N GLU A 138 -22.87 21.68 -2.28
CA GLU A 138 -24.14 22.35 -2.60
C GLU A 138 -24.38 23.60 -1.73
N GLN A 139 -24.05 23.50 -0.45
CA GLN A 139 -24.20 24.60 0.49
C GLN A 139 -23.07 25.62 0.36
N LEU A 140 -21.82 25.18 0.18
CA LEU A 140 -20.67 26.06 -0.06
C LEU A 140 -20.87 26.93 -1.30
N LEU A 141 -21.40 26.38 -2.40
CA LEU A 141 -21.58 27.10 -3.67
C LEU A 141 -22.77 28.09 -3.67
N LYS A 142 -23.51 28.23 -2.57
CA LYS A 142 -24.57 29.24 -2.46
C LYS A 142 -23.98 30.66 -2.43
N ILE A 143 -24.65 31.59 -3.12
CA ILE A 143 -24.20 32.98 -3.25
C ILE A 143 -23.98 33.66 -1.89
N GLU A 144 -24.81 33.36 -0.90
CA GLU A 144 -24.70 33.89 0.47
C GLU A 144 -23.41 33.50 1.19
N ASN A 145 -22.78 32.40 0.76
CA ASN A 145 -21.53 31.89 1.33
C ASN A 145 -20.27 32.42 0.61
N ILE A 146 -20.41 33.12 -0.53
CA ILE A 146 -19.29 33.76 -1.25
C ILE A 146 -18.55 34.76 -0.34
N ALA A 147 -19.27 35.51 0.49
CA ALA A 147 -18.67 36.47 1.40
C ALA A 147 -17.79 35.82 2.49
N LYS A 148 -17.96 34.50 2.72
CA LYS A 148 -17.22 33.73 3.73
C LYS A 148 -16.04 32.94 3.16
N ILE A 149 -15.78 33.03 1.85
CA ILE A 149 -14.77 32.23 1.15
C ILE A 149 -13.36 32.34 1.77
N ASN A 150 -12.97 33.53 2.22
CA ASN A 150 -11.68 33.75 2.86
C ASN A 150 -11.62 33.07 4.23
N ALA A 151 -12.70 33.13 5.01
CA ALA A 151 -12.78 32.47 6.31
C ALA A 151 -12.73 30.95 6.15
N PHE A 152 -13.42 30.39 5.14
CA PHE A 152 -13.32 28.96 4.84
C PHE A 152 -11.92 28.55 4.39
N ALA A 153 -11.27 29.37 3.55
CA ALA A 153 -9.92 29.08 3.09
C ALA A 153 -8.90 29.14 4.26
N GLU A 154 -9.09 30.02 5.24
CA GLU A 154 -8.27 30.03 6.46
C GLU A 154 -8.52 28.81 7.33
N VAL A 155 -9.77 28.46 7.61
CA VAL A 155 -10.11 27.25 8.40
C VAL A 155 -9.58 26.00 7.72
N PHE A 156 -9.70 25.91 6.39
CA PHE A 156 -9.12 24.80 5.62
C PHE A 156 -7.61 24.76 5.79
N ARG A 157 -6.90 25.88 5.57
CA ARG A 157 -5.43 25.95 5.71
C ARG A 157 -4.95 25.59 7.13
N GLU A 158 -5.71 25.93 8.16
CA GLU A 158 -5.33 25.68 9.55
C GLU A 158 -5.55 24.24 10.00
N ASN A 159 -6.43 23.51 9.31
CA ASN A 159 -6.85 22.18 9.73
C ASN A 159 -6.53 21.07 8.73
N VAL A 160 -6.12 21.41 7.51
CA VAL A 160 -5.87 20.45 6.43
C VAL A 160 -4.41 20.50 6.05
N GLU A 161 -3.77 19.33 6.03
CA GLU A 161 -2.40 19.19 5.53
C GLU A 161 -2.43 19.11 4.00
N THR A 162 -1.73 20.03 3.34
CA THR A 162 -1.79 20.16 1.88
C THR A 162 -0.58 20.92 1.35
N ASP A 163 -0.22 20.66 0.10
CA ASP A 163 0.73 21.46 -0.68
C ASP A 163 0.07 22.66 -1.40
N LEU A 164 -1.25 22.82 -1.25
CA LEU A 164 -1.98 23.99 -1.73
C LEU A 164 -1.62 25.22 -0.92
N THR A 165 -1.11 26.25 -1.61
CA THR A 165 -1.02 27.58 -1.01
C THR A 165 -2.41 28.18 -0.80
N LEU A 166 -2.55 29.11 0.16
CA LEU A 166 -3.80 29.88 0.32
C LEU A 166 -4.23 30.55 -1.00
N GLN A 167 -3.27 30.97 -1.82
CA GLN A 167 -3.54 31.57 -3.13
C GLN A 167 -4.11 30.54 -4.10
N ASN A 168 -3.62 29.29 -4.10
CA ASN A 168 -4.18 28.19 -4.89
C ASN A 168 -5.62 27.92 -4.47
N ILE A 169 -5.88 27.78 -3.16
CA ILE A 169 -7.23 27.53 -2.62
C ILE A 169 -8.19 28.65 -3.04
N LEU A 170 -7.80 29.91 -2.85
CA LEU A 170 -8.61 31.07 -3.24
C LEU A 170 -8.83 31.14 -4.75
N TRP A 171 -7.81 30.78 -5.55
CA TRP A 171 -7.92 30.71 -7.00
C TRP A 171 -8.93 29.64 -7.42
N PHE A 172 -8.83 28.42 -6.90
CA PHE A 172 -9.79 27.34 -7.20
C PHE A 172 -11.20 27.70 -6.78
N ALA A 173 -11.36 28.28 -5.58
CA ALA A 173 -12.65 28.70 -5.09
C ALA A 173 -13.25 29.80 -5.99
N LYS A 174 -12.46 30.81 -6.37
CA LYS A 174 -12.87 31.84 -7.33
C LYS A 174 -13.20 31.25 -8.71
N ALA A 175 -12.41 30.32 -9.22
CA ALA A 175 -12.64 29.64 -10.50
C ALA A 175 -13.95 28.83 -10.47
N ALA A 176 -14.24 28.15 -9.36
CA ALA A 176 -15.51 27.45 -9.15
C ALA A 176 -16.69 28.44 -9.22
N PHE A 177 -16.67 29.54 -8.47
CA PHE A 177 -17.78 30.51 -8.47
C PHE A 177 -17.92 31.27 -9.80
N THR A 178 -16.82 31.85 -10.30
CA THR A 178 -16.84 32.71 -11.49
C THR A 178 -16.90 31.92 -12.79
N GLY A 179 -16.36 30.71 -12.81
CA GLY A 179 -16.47 29.76 -13.92
C GLY A 179 -17.82 29.07 -13.99
N GLY A 180 -18.75 29.37 -13.08
CA GLY A 180 -20.11 28.85 -13.09
C GLY A 180 -20.18 27.37 -12.72
N LEU A 181 -19.27 26.88 -11.86
CA LEU A 181 -19.43 25.57 -11.26
C LEU A 181 -20.73 25.57 -10.47
N LYS A 182 -21.57 24.60 -10.79
CA LYS A 182 -22.83 24.35 -10.10
C LYS A 182 -22.71 23.01 -9.41
N PRO A 183 -23.46 22.75 -8.33
CA PRO A 183 -23.42 21.46 -7.68
C PRO A 183 -23.74 20.29 -8.62
N GLU A 184 -24.68 20.47 -9.54
CA GLU A 184 -25.02 19.52 -10.62
C GLU A 184 -23.86 19.20 -11.59
N ASN A 185 -22.80 20.01 -11.58
CA ASN A 185 -21.59 19.83 -12.39
C ASN A 185 -20.39 19.27 -11.58
N VAL A 186 -20.64 18.87 -10.33
CA VAL A 186 -19.69 18.17 -9.46
C VAL A 186 -20.14 16.72 -9.38
N GLU A 187 -19.28 15.81 -9.83
CA GLU A 187 -19.59 14.39 -9.88
C GLU A 187 -18.66 13.63 -8.94
N PHE A 188 -19.24 12.95 -7.95
CA PHE A 188 -18.52 12.00 -7.11
C PHE A 188 -18.71 10.60 -7.67
N VAL A 189 -17.62 9.91 -7.96
CA VAL A 189 -17.61 8.53 -8.45
C VAL A 189 -16.74 7.68 -7.55
N THR A 190 -17.09 6.41 -7.39
CA THR A 190 -16.14 5.43 -6.84
C THR A 190 -15.36 4.84 -8.01
N MET A 191 -14.06 4.60 -7.83
CA MET A 191 -13.24 3.88 -8.82
C MET A 191 -14.02 2.63 -9.29
N PRO A 192 -14.27 2.47 -10.60
CA PRO A 192 -14.96 1.30 -11.11
C PRO A 192 -14.19 0.04 -10.69
N ASN A 193 -14.86 -0.90 -10.02
CA ASN A 193 -14.15 -1.97 -9.34
C ASN A 193 -14.92 -3.29 -9.25
N THR A 194 -14.21 -4.35 -8.87
CA THR A 194 -14.74 -5.69 -8.61
C THR A 194 -14.05 -6.29 -7.38
N PRO A 195 -14.79 -6.99 -6.49
CA PRO A 195 -14.17 -7.68 -5.36
C PRO A 195 -13.26 -8.80 -5.86
N ALA A 196 -12.13 -8.99 -5.19
CA ALA A 196 -11.16 -10.05 -5.51
C ALA A 196 -10.63 -10.69 -4.22
N TYR A 197 -10.15 -11.92 -4.34
CA TYR A 197 -9.52 -12.65 -3.25
C TYR A 197 -8.22 -13.25 -3.76
N ALA A 198 -7.11 -12.95 -3.10
CA ALA A 198 -5.80 -13.47 -3.48
C ALA A 198 -5.12 -14.10 -2.26
N TYR A 199 -4.33 -15.13 -2.53
CA TYR A 199 -3.51 -15.78 -1.52
C TYR A 199 -2.64 -14.75 -0.77
N SER A 200 -2.49 -14.95 0.55
CA SER A 200 -1.56 -14.19 1.37
C SER A 200 -0.70 -15.14 2.19
N SER A 201 0.60 -15.05 1.99
CA SER A 201 1.59 -15.77 2.79
C SER A 201 1.61 -15.28 4.23
N THR A 202 1.48 -13.97 4.46
CA THR A 202 1.42 -13.36 5.79
C THR A 202 0.24 -13.90 6.60
N THR A 203 -0.96 -13.83 6.03
CA THR A 203 -2.18 -14.31 6.69
C THR A 203 -2.18 -15.83 6.84
N SER A 204 -1.63 -16.56 5.87
CA SER A 204 -1.56 -18.02 5.97
C SER A 204 -0.64 -18.49 7.09
N LYS A 205 0.52 -17.83 7.27
CA LYS A 205 1.43 -18.08 8.38
C LYS A 205 0.77 -17.78 9.73
N LEU A 206 0.09 -16.63 9.85
CA LEU A 206 -0.63 -16.25 11.06
C LEU A 206 -1.74 -17.25 11.45
N ASN A 207 -2.43 -17.80 10.45
CA ASN A 207 -3.55 -18.73 10.68
C ASN A 207 -3.14 -20.21 10.70
N GLY A 208 -1.90 -20.55 10.36
CA GLY A 208 -1.43 -21.92 10.19
C GLY A 208 -2.11 -22.70 9.05
N ARG A 209 -2.77 -22.01 8.10
CA ARG A 209 -3.51 -22.63 6.99
C ARG A 209 -3.59 -21.68 5.79
N TYR A 210 -3.79 -22.24 4.59
CA TYR A 210 -4.05 -21.44 3.39
C TYR A 210 -5.14 -20.41 3.65
N SER A 211 -4.78 -19.14 3.45
CA SER A 211 -5.64 -17.99 3.71
C SER A 211 -5.51 -17.00 2.56
N GLU A 212 -6.65 -16.42 2.21
CA GLU A 212 -6.75 -15.37 1.20
C GLU A 212 -7.10 -14.05 1.88
N GLN A 213 -6.62 -12.97 1.30
CA GLN A 213 -7.02 -11.62 1.65
C GLN A 213 -8.03 -11.10 0.64
N SER A 214 -9.00 -10.33 1.13
CA SER A 214 -9.96 -9.64 0.28
C SER A 214 -9.37 -8.32 -0.24
N TYR A 215 -9.60 -8.07 -1.52
CA TYR A 215 -9.19 -6.87 -2.24
C TYR A 215 -10.34 -6.30 -3.06
N VAL A 216 -10.12 -5.10 -3.54
CA VAL A 216 -10.88 -4.48 -4.62
C VAL A 216 -9.93 -4.33 -5.81
N THR A 217 -10.34 -4.74 -7.00
CA THR A 217 -9.54 -4.58 -8.22
C THR A 217 -10.25 -3.63 -9.19
N PRO A 218 -9.52 -2.78 -9.94
CA PRO A 218 -10.14 -1.91 -10.93
C PRO A 218 -10.87 -2.70 -12.01
N ASN A 219 -12.04 -2.21 -12.44
CA ASN A 219 -12.60 -2.61 -13.71
C ASN A 219 -11.82 -1.90 -14.81
N THR A 220 -10.88 -2.62 -15.44
CA THR A 220 -9.88 -2.06 -16.38
C THR A 220 -10.49 -1.20 -17.48
N GLY A 221 -11.59 -1.66 -18.10
CA GLY A 221 -12.24 -0.93 -19.19
C GLY A 221 -12.92 0.35 -18.71
N GLN A 222 -13.65 0.25 -17.60
CA GLN A 222 -14.40 1.38 -17.04
C GLN A 222 -13.48 2.42 -16.40
N LEU A 223 -12.40 2.01 -15.73
CA LEU A 223 -11.43 2.94 -15.18
C LEU A 223 -10.68 3.69 -16.29
N LEU A 224 -10.23 2.98 -17.34
CA LEU A 224 -9.57 3.62 -18.48
C LEU A 224 -10.49 4.64 -19.20
N GLU A 225 -11.76 4.29 -19.36
CA GLU A 225 -12.77 5.21 -19.92
C GLU A 225 -12.96 6.43 -19.00
N LEU A 226 -13.10 6.22 -17.69
CA LEU A 226 -13.26 7.29 -16.71
C LEU A 226 -12.06 8.24 -16.72
N VAL A 227 -10.83 7.70 -16.73
CA VAL A 227 -9.60 8.49 -16.80
C VAL A 227 -9.59 9.36 -18.05
N ASN A 228 -9.74 8.75 -19.24
CA ASN A 228 -9.68 9.47 -20.51
C ASN A 228 -10.80 10.49 -20.73
N THR A 229 -11.95 10.31 -20.09
CA THR A 229 -13.12 11.17 -20.33
C THR A 229 -13.37 12.21 -19.27
N LYS A 230 -12.90 11.99 -18.03
CA LYS A 230 -13.25 12.86 -16.89
C LYS A 230 -12.10 13.27 -15.98
N LEU A 231 -10.99 12.53 -15.95
CA LEU A 231 -9.92 12.79 -14.97
C LEU A 231 -8.63 13.31 -15.61
N SER A 232 -8.24 12.77 -16.76
CA SER A 232 -7.00 13.15 -17.42
C SER A 232 -6.99 14.65 -17.76
N PRO A 233 -5.95 15.41 -17.33
CA PRO A 233 -5.76 16.79 -17.76
C PRO A 233 -5.16 16.89 -19.18
N TYR A 234 -4.75 15.75 -19.77
CA TYR A 234 -4.03 15.70 -21.03
C TYR A 234 -4.96 15.50 -22.23
N ALA A 235 -4.52 16.02 -23.38
CA ALA A 235 -5.19 15.76 -24.66
C ALA A 235 -4.89 14.36 -25.21
N GLU A 236 -3.82 13.73 -24.72
CA GLU A 236 -3.44 12.37 -25.08
C GLU A 236 -4.39 11.37 -24.46
N VAL A 237 -4.67 10.30 -25.21
CA VAL A 237 -5.56 9.23 -24.78
C VAL A 237 -4.71 8.10 -24.24
N PHE A 238 -4.84 7.85 -22.93
CA PHE A 238 -4.21 6.74 -22.26
C PHE A 238 -4.76 5.40 -22.77
N THR A 239 -3.87 4.43 -22.81
CA THR A 239 -4.11 3.02 -23.12
C THR A 239 -4.05 2.19 -21.84
N ARG A 240 -4.39 0.90 -21.93
CA ARG A 240 -4.39 0.01 -20.77
C ARG A 240 -3.01 -0.14 -20.12
N SER A 241 -1.94 -0.09 -20.91
CA SER A 241 -0.57 -0.25 -20.42
C SER A 241 -0.03 1.00 -19.72
N ASP A 242 -0.69 2.15 -19.88
CA ASP A 242 -0.28 3.40 -19.25
C ASP A 242 -0.78 3.50 -17.80
N LEU A 243 -1.71 2.63 -17.41
CA LEU A 243 -2.27 2.53 -16.07
C LEU A 243 -1.85 1.19 -15.47
N ASP A 244 -1.33 1.17 -14.25
CA ASP A 244 -1.02 -0.05 -13.50
C ASP A 244 -2.26 -0.55 -12.74
N MET A 245 -3.06 -1.37 -13.42
CA MET A 245 -4.29 -1.94 -12.90
C MET A 245 -4.08 -3.41 -12.58
N MET A 246 -4.01 -3.72 -11.29
CA MET A 246 -3.91 -5.09 -10.81
C MET A 246 -5.21 -5.88 -10.98
N THR A 247 -5.08 -7.14 -11.38
CA THR A 247 -6.17 -8.11 -11.53
C THR A 247 -5.79 -9.42 -10.84
N VAL A 248 -6.78 -10.09 -10.24
CA VAL A 248 -6.62 -11.47 -9.75
C VAL A 248 -7.23 -12.43 -10.77
N ASN A 249 -6.43 -13.36 -11.26
CA ASN A 249 -6.81 -14.36 -12.25
C ASN A 249 -7.60 -15.51 -11.61
N SER A 250 -8.27 -16.31 -12.45
CA SER A 250 -9.09 -17.43 -11.98
C SER A 250 -8.33 -18.54 -11.26
N ASP A 251 -7.01 -18.62 -11.47
CA ASP A 251 -6.13 -19.57 -10.77
C ASP A 251 -5.55 -19.01 -9.46
N GLY A 252 -5.89 -17.77 -9.11
CA GLY A 252 -5.45 -17.05 -7.93
C GLY A 252 -4.19 -16.20 -8.14
N SER A 253 -3.51 -16.34 -9.29
CA SER A 253 -2.34 -15.50 -9.62
C SER A 253 -2.75 -14.04 -9.82
N VAL A 254 -1.83 -13.11 -9.62
CA VAL A 254 -2.06 -11.68 -9.92
C VAL A 254 -1.35 -11.26 -11.20
N SER A 255 -1.91 -10.27 -11.89
CA SER A 255 -1.33 -9.66 -13.09
C SER A 255 -1.56 -8.15 -13.10
N SER A 256 -0.64 -7.41 -13.71
CA SER A 256 -0.80 -5.98 -14.02
C SER A 256 -1.09 -5.76 -15.51
N SER A 257 -1.83 -4.71 -15.83
CA SER A 257 -2.01 -4.23 -17.21
C SER A 257 -0.74 -3.68 -17.86
N THR A 258 0.31 -3.38 -17.09
CA THR A 258 1.64 -3.01 -17.61
C THR A 258 2.41 -4.24 -18.13
N GLY A 259 1.99 -5.44 -17.73
CA GLY A 259 2.68 -6.69 -18.00
C GLY A 259 3.79 -7.03 -17.00
N HIS A 260 4.04 -6.18 -16.00
CA HIS A 260 5.02 -6.41 -14.94
C HIS A 260 4.34 -6.49 -13.57
N VAL A 261 4.69 -7.48 -12.76
CA VAL A 261 4.23 -7.61 -11.37
C VAL A 261 5.45 -7.58 -10.46
N GLU A 262 5.46 -6.66 -9.50
CA GLU A 262 6.60 -6.43 -8.59
C GLU A 262 6.85 -7.64 -7.67
N ASP A 263 5.79 -8.32 -7.24
CA ASP A 263 5.88 -9.56 -6.48
C ASP A 263 5.73 -10.79 -7.37
N SER A 264 6.86 -11.31 -7.82
CA SER A 264 6.91 -12.51 -8.66
C SER A 264 6.26 -13.74 -8.00
N ASN A 265 6.26 -13.86 -6.67
CA ASN A 265 5.63 -15.00 -5.99
C ASN A 265 4.10 -14.97 -6.14
N ALA A 266 3.51 -13.77 -6.18
CA ALA A 266 2.07 -13.61 -6.37
C ALA A 266 1.59 -14.03 -7.78
N THR A 267 2.50 -14.22 -8.74
CA THR A 267 2.17 -14.77 -10.06
C THR A 267 2.05 -16.32 -10.04
N HIS A 268 2.51 -16.99 -8.97
CA HIS A 268 2.48 -18.45 -8.83
C HIS A 268 2.08 -18.90 -7.40
N PRO A 269 0.86 -18.57 -6.93
CA PRO A 269 0.50 -18.67 -5.51
C PRO A 269 0.38 -20.11 -4.99
N ARG A 270 -0.12 -21.05 -5.81
CA ARG A 270 -0.30 -22.45 -5.39
C ARG A 270 1.01 -23.18 -5.15
N SER A 271 1.99 -23.00 -6.06
CA SER A 271 3.31 -23.60 -5.93
C SER A 271 4.07 -23.03 -4.73
N TYR A 272 3.94 -21.72 -4.50
CA TYR A 272 4.59 -21.08 -3.36
C TYR A 272 4.04 -21.59 -2.01
N TRP A 273 2.71 -21.67 -1.84
CA TRP A 273 2.12 -22.19 -0.61
C TRP A 273 2.55 -23.65 -0.33
N GLN A 274 2.50 -24.51 -1.34
CA GLN A 274 2.89 -25.92 -1.20
C GLN A 274 4.37 -26.08 -0.82
N ALA A 275 5.25 -25.20 -1.30
CA ALA A 275 6.66 -25.20 -0.91
C ALA A 275 6.89 -24.76 0.54
N GLN A 276 6.05 -23.87 1.09
CA GLN A 276 6.19 -23.39 2.47
C GLN A 276 5.50 -24.29 3.51
N TRP A 277 4.62 -25.20 3.08
CA TRP A 277 3.88 -26.05 4.01
C TRP A 277 4.59 -27.38 4.22
N THR A 278 5.35 -27.50 5.32
CA THR A 278 5.66 -28.79 5.94
C THR A 278 4.47 -29.22 6.80
N PRO A 279 3.84 -30.39 6.52
CA PRO A 279 2.86 -30.95 7.45
C PRO A 279 3.51 -31.11 8.82
N GLN A 280 2.94 -30.51 9.86
CA GLN A 280 3.30 -30.92 11.22
C GLN A 280 2.75 -32.33 11.42
N GLU A 281 3.64 -33.31 11.59
CA GLU A 281 3.21 -34.62 12.10
C GLU A 281 2.55 -34.40 13.47
N PRO A 282 1.39 -35.01 13.73
CA PRO A 282 0.79 -34.93 15.05
C PRO A 282 1.80 -35.48 16.06
N GLU A 283 2.18 -34.67 17.05
CA GLU A 283 3.01 -35.13 18.17
C GLU A 283 2.33 -36.36 18.78
N GLU A 284 2.98 -37.52 18.70
CA GLU A 284 2.54 -38.70 19.46
C GLU A 284 2.59 -38.33 20.94
N GLU A 285 1.41 -38.18 21.56
CA GLU A 285 1.30 -38.02 23.00
C GLU A 285 1.93 -39.24 23.68
N THR A 286 3.16 -39.08 24.19
CA THR A 286 3.74 -40.07 25.11
C THR A 286 2.86 -40.11 26.37
N PRO A 287 2.28 -41.27 26.73
CA PRO A 287 1.48 -41.35 27.94
C PRO A 287 2.35 -41.20 29.18
N PRO A 288 1.84 -40.59 30.27
CA PRO A 288 2.62 -40.38 31.49
C PRO A 288 2.96 -41.72 32.15
N GLU A 289 4.21 -41.84 32.62
CA GLU A 289 4.69 -43.00 33.39
C GLU A 289 3.85 -43.19 34.67
N GLY A 290 3.07 -44.27 34.69
CA GLY A 290 2.32 -44.73 35.85
C GLY A 290 3.15 -45.69 36.71
N GLU A 291 3.07 -45.46 38.01
CA GLU A 291 3.80 -46.15 39.07
C GLU A 291 3.69 -47.69 39.08
N THR A 292 4.73 -48.29 39.65
CA THR A 292 5.00 -49.71 39.87
C THR A 292 3.84 -50.52 40.47
N GLY A 293 3.57 -51.68 39.87
CA GLY A 293 2.76 -52.76 40.44
C GLY A 293 3.20 -54.13 39.94
N THR A 294 3.70 -54.96 40.86
CA THR A 294 4.26 -56.31 40.68
C THR A 294 3.29 -57.36 40.12
N GLY A 295 3.79 -58.27 39.26
CA GLY A 295 3.10 -59.55 38.97
C GLY A 295 3.69 -60.41 37.85
N THR A 296 4.63 -61.29 38.21
CA THR A 296 4.92 -62.65 37.67
C THR A 296 4.74 -62.98 36.17
N GLY A 297 5.83 -63.48 35.53
CA GLY A 297 5.89 -64.04 34.16
C GLY A 297 5.14 -65.38 33.94
N PRO A 298 5.42 -66.20 32.89
CA PRO A 298 6.74 -66.41 32.26
C PRO A 298 6.78 -66.51 30.71
N ASP A 299 8.01 -66.39 30.18
CA ASP A 299 8.67 -67.23 29.16
C ASP A 299 7.98 -67.53 27.80
N ALA A 300 8.61 -67.11 26.69
CA ALA A 300 9.10 -68.02 25.63
C ALA A 300 9.70 -67.26 24.43
N GLY A 301 10.98 -67.54 24.14
CA GLY A 301 11.42 -67.89 22.79
C GLY A 301 11.88 -66.78 21.83
N ALA A 302 13.18 -66.52 21.81
CA ALA A 302 13.91 -66.17 20.58
C ALA A 302 13.97 -67.41 19.65
N PRO A 303 14.31 -67.28 18.35
CA PRO A 303 15.70 -67.06 18.00
C PRO A 303 15.97 -66.08 16.86
N GLU A 304 17.22 -65.64 16.90
CA GLU A 304 17.98 -64.87 15.92
C GLU A 304 18.13 -65.54 14.55
N THR A 305 18.45 -64.74 13.53
CA THR A 305 19.56 -64.98 12.58
C THR A 305 19.67 -63.73 11.70
N GLY A 306 20.76 -62.94 11.82
CA GLY A 306 21.92 -62.98 10.91
C GLY A 306 21.71 -62.00 9.75
N GLY A 307 22.59 -61.09 9.36
CA GLY A 307 24.01 -60.85 9.61
C GLY A 307 24.41 -59.66 8.71
N ALA A 308 25.57 -59.09 8.99
CA ALA A 308 25.97 -57.73 8.64
C ALA A 308 26.53 -57.51 7.21
N ALA A 309 26.49 -56.21 6.83
CA ALA A 309 27.54 -55.38 6.21
C ALA A 309 27.97 -55.56 4.74
N GLY A 310 28.16 -54.41 4.05
CA GLY A 310 29.05 -54.25 2.89
C GLY A 310 28.75 -53.05 1.99
N THR A 311 29.60 -52.02 2.07
CA THR A 311 29.56 -50.64 1.51
C THR A 311 29.94 -50.51 0.00
N PRO A 312 30.26 -49.31 -0.57
CA PRO A 312 29.48 -48.48 -1.53
C PRO A 312 30.03 -48.46 -2.98
N GLY A 313 29.43 -47.65 -3.87
CA GLY A 313 30.01 -47.31 -5.18
C GLY A 313 29.50 -46.00 -5.77
N ASP A 314 30.44 -45.08 -6.02
CA ASP A 314 30.31 -43.75 -6.64
C ASP A 314 30.10 -43.78 -8.17
N GLY A 315 29.70 -42.62 -8.74
CA GLY A 315 29.83 -42.27 -10.17
C GLY A 315 28.65 -41.40 -10.65
N GLU A 316 28.71 -40.06 -10.62
CA GLU A 316 29.35 -39.11 -11.55
C GLU A 316 28.36 -38.49 -12.58
N THR A 317 28.60 -37.20 -12.78
CA THR A 317 27.93 -36.07 -13.46
C THR A 317 27.32 -36.27 -14.85
N THR A 318 26.33 -35.41 -15.18
CA THR A 318 26.25 -34.73 -16.49
C THR A 318 25.68 -33.31 -16.35
N ASP A 319 26.47 -32.33 -16.80
CA ASP A 319 26.10 -30.96 -17.18
C ASP A 319 25.35 -30.97 -18.55
N PRO A 320 24.60 -29.91 -18.92
CA PRO A 320 25.20 -28.92 -19.82
C PRO A 320 24.82 -27.46 -19.53
N GLY A 321 25.84 -26.61 -19.52
CA GLY A 321 25.74 -25.16 -19.37
C GLY A 321 25.11 -24.37 -20.51
N GLY A 322 24.84 -23.10 -20.20
CA GLY A 322 24.53 -22.00 -21.12
C GLY A 322 25.28 -20.74 -20.66
N ALA A 323 25.84 -20.01 -21.62
CA ALA A 323 26.90 -19.02 -21.48
C ALA A 323 26.54 -17.73 -20.71
N THR A 324 27.51 -17.19 -19.95
CA THR A 324 27.48 -15.87 -19.32
C THR A 324 28.21 -14.82 -20.18
N GLU A 325 27.60 -13.64 -20.32
CA GLU A 325 28.29 -12.44 -20.82
C GLU A 325 29.24 -11.87 -19.74
N PRO A 326 30.36 -11.21 -20.11
CA PRO A 326 31.29 -10.65 -19.13
C PRO A 326 30.83 -9.25 -18.68
N GLY A 327 30.49 -9.10 -17.39
CA GLY A 327 30.32 -7.78 -16.78
C GLY A 327 29.31 -7.66 -15.64
N THR A 328 28.50 -8.66 -15.34
CA THR A 328 27.53 -8.63 -14.24
C THR A 328 27.86 -9.73 -13.23
N GLY A 329 28.14 -9.37 -11.98
CA GLY A 329 28.35 -10.33 -10.88
C GLY A 329 27.18 -11.30 -10.74
N SER A 330 27.44 -12.45 -10.12
CA SER A 330 26.40 -13.46 -9.89
C SER A 330 25.69 -13.17 -8.57
N ILE A 331 24.36 -13.22 -8.53
CA ILE A 331 23.61 -13.04 -7.29
C ILE A 331 23.60 -14.36 -6.54
N ASP A 332 24.03 -14.35 -5.27
CA ASP A 332 23.85 -15.48 -4.37
C ASP A 332 22.35 -15.66 -4.10
N PRO A 333 21.74 -16.82 -4.44
CA PRO A 333 20.30 -17.01 -4.33
C PRO A 333 19.81 -17.14 -2.87
N ASP A 334 20.69 -17.41 -1.92
CA ASP A 334 20.34 -17.59 -0.50
C ASP A 334 20.45 -16.27 0.27
N THR A 335 21.42 -15.42 -0.06
CA THR A 335 21.62 -14.13 0.64
C THR A 335 21.20 -12.90 -0.17
N GLY A 336 21.10 -13.03 -1.50
CA GLY A 336 20.81 -11.91 -2.41
C GLY A 336 22.03 -11.03 -2.72
N ASP A 337 23.22 -11.40 -2.26
CA ASP A 337 24.43 -10.61 -2.44
C ASP A 337 24.98 -10.71 -3.87
N LEU A 338 25.49 -9.59 -4.40
CA LEU A 338 26.22 -9.59 -5.67
C LEU A 338 27.63 -10.10 -5.44
N ILE A 339 28.01 -11.20 -6.09
CA ILE A 339 29.31 -11.84 -5.94
C ILE A 339 30.19 -11.54 -7.15
N ASP A 340 31.41 -11.07 -6.88
CA ASP A 340 32.43 -10.93 -7.89
C ASP A 340 32.89 -12.32 -8.37
N PRO A 341 32.77 -12.62 -9.67
CA PRO A 341 33.05 -13.96 -10.19
C PRO A 341 34.54 -14.29 -10.23
N GLU A 342 35.43 -13.30 -10.07
CA GLU A 342 36.89 -13.49 -10.12
C GLU A 342 37.47 -13.72 -8.72
N THR A 343 36.98 -13.02 -7.70
CA THR A 343 37.47 -13.15 -6.32
C THR A 343 36.54 -13.89 -5.37
N GLY A 344 35.28 -14.12 -5.75
CA GLY A 344 34.25 -14.70 -4.88
C GLY A 344 33.86 -13.79 -3.71
N GLY A 345 34.22 -12.51 -3.78
CA GLY A 345 33.91 -11.52 -2.75
C GLY A 345 32.56 -10.86 -2.98
N ILE A 346 31.98 -10.31 -1.91
CA ILE A 346 30.71 -9.59 -1.99
C ILE A 346 30.96 -8.18 -2.54
N ILE A 347 30.28 -7.83 -3.61
CA ILE A 347 30.33 -6.50 -4.23
C ILE A 347 29.38 -5.58 -3.47
N ASP A 348 29.92 -4.50 -2.91
CA ASP A 348 29.11 -3.38 -2.42
C ASP A 348 28.58 -2.59 -3.63
N PRO A 349 27.25 -2.56 -3.86
CA PRO A 349 26.68 -1.93 -5.05
C PRO A 349 26.72 -0.40 -5.02
N GLY A 350 26.93 0.22 -3.86
CA GLY A 350 27.03 1.67 -3.72
C GLY A 350 28.44 2.20 -3.97
N THR A 351 29.47 1.41 -3.65
CA THR A 351 30.88 1.83 -3.76
C THR A 351 31.66 1.08 -4.83
N GLY A 352 31.18 -0.08 -5.28
CA GLY A 352 31.88 -0.99 -6.19
C GLY A 352 33.05 -1.73 -5.53
N GLN A 353 33.20 -1.64 -4.20
CA GLN A 353 34.21 -2.39 -3.46
C GLN A 353 33.87 -3.86 -3.39
N ILE A 354 34.88 -4.71 -3.42
CA ILE A 354 34.74 -6.16 -3.25
C ILE A 354 35.23 -6.51 -1.85
N LEU A 355 34.38 -7.12 -1.04
CA LEU A 355 34.61 -7.45 0.36
C LEU A 355 34.81 -8.96 0.55
N ASP A 356 35.71 -9.35 1.44
CA ASP A 356 35.89 -10.74 1.86
C ASP A 356 34.68 -11.19 2.71
N PRO A 357 33.98 -12.29 2.37
CA PRO A 357 32.76 -12.70 3.06
C PRO A 357 32.96 -13.11 4.53
N GLY A 358 34.18 -13.53 4.91
CA GLY A 358 34.46 -14.00 6.26
C GLY A 358 34.95 -12.91 7.21
N THR A 359 35.58 -11.87 6.68
CA THR A 359 36.25 -10.82 7.47
C THR A 359 35.68 -9.41 7.24
N GLY A 360 34.92 -9.19 6.17
CA GLY A 360 34.36 -7.89 5.79
C GLY A 360 35.41 -6.88 5.33
N GLN A 361 36.65 -7.31 5.06
CA GLN A 361 37.72 -6.41 4.58
C GLN A 361 37.63 -6.21 3.07
N VAL A 362 38.00 -5.01 2.61
CA VAL A 362 38.10 -4.70 1.18
C VAL A 362 39.25 -5.49 0.56
N ILE A 363 38.92 -6.33 -0.41
CA ILE A 363 39.84 -7.19 -1.17
C ILE A 363 39.94 -6.82 -2.64
N GLY A 364 39.05 -5.94 -3.15
CA GLY A 364 39.09 -5.49 -4.53
C GLY A 364 38.17 -4.30 -4.81
N GLN A 365 38.14 -3.87 -6.07
CA GLN A 365 37.29 -2.79 -6.57
C GLN A 365 36.94 -3.08 -8.04
N LEU A 366 35.66 -2.96 -8.41
CA LEU A 366 35.24 -3.10 -9.79
C LEU A 366 35.83 -1.98 -10.67
N PRO A 367 36.32 -2.30 -11.89
CA PRO A 367 36.89 -1.30 -12.79
C PRO A 367 35.80 -0.35 -13.28
N GLY A 368 35.81 0.88 -12.75
CA GLY A 368 34.82 1.92 -13.05
C GLY A 368 34.28 2.67 -11.84
N GLY A 369 34.49 2.16 -10.62
CA GLY A 369 34.21 2.90 -9.39
C GLY A 369 35.25 4.01 -9.16
N SER A 370 34.78 5.24 -9.00
CA SER A 370 35.62 6.40 -8.73
C SER A 370 36.43 6.21 -7.44
N GLY A 371 37.74 6.03 -7.57
CA GLY A 371 38.68 6.03 -6.45
C GLY A 371 38.97 7.45 -5.94
N ASP A 372 38.83 7.63 -4.62
CA ASP A 372 39.32 8.76 -3.81
C ASP A 372 40.84 8.58 -3.47
N PRO A 373 41.55 9.43 -2.70
CA PRO A 373 41.42 10.86 -2.33
C PRO A 373 42.76 11.66 -2.40
N ALA A 374 42.75 13.01 -2.42
CA ALA A 374 43.83 13.86 -1.82
C ALA A 374 43.57 15.39 -1.86
N ALA A 375 43.51 15.99 -0.66
CA ALA A 375 43.99 17.31 -0.20
C ALA A 375 44.18 18.51 -1.16
N GLY A 376 43.56 19.66 -0.82
CA GLY A 376 44.01 21.00 -1.27
C GLY A 376 43.02 22.14 -1.00
N GLU A 377 43.49 23.25 -0.43
CA GLU A 377 42.75 24.36 0.18
C GLU A 377 42.02 25.37 -0.75
N SER A 378 41.00 26.02 -0.17
CA SER A 378 40.59 27.44 -0.25
C SER A 378 39.91 28.03 -1.51
N GLY A 379 38.81 28.77 -1.27
CA GLY A 379 38.56 30.07 -1.89
C GLY A 379 37.28 30.26 -2.73
N GLY A 380 36.26 30.91 -2.14
CA GLY A 380 35.62 32.12 -2.71
C GLY A 380 34.63 32.03 -3.89
N THR A 381 33.41 32.51 -3.60
CA THR A 381 32.45 33.27 -4.45
C THR A 381 31.61 32.57 -5.53
N ALA A 382 30.29 32.66 -5.32
CA ALA A 382 29.20 32.60 -6.32
C ALA A 382 29.30 33.77 -7.36
N PRO A 383 28.54 33.83 -8.48
CA PRO A 383 27.21 33.24 -8.72
C PRO A 383 26.89 32.74 -10.16
N GLU A 384 25.60 32.40 -10.36
CA GLU A 384 24.80 32.25 -11.60
C GLU A 384 24.51 30.83 -12.14
N SER A 385 23.21 30.51 -12.17
CA SER A 385 22.53 29.47 -12.97
C SER A 385 22.10 30.08 -14.33
N PRO A 386 21.74 29.32 -15.41
CA PRO A 386 20.58 28.40 -15.40
C PRO A 386 20.67 27.09 -16.24
N ASP A 387 19.71 26.20 -15.93
CA ASP A 387 19.06 25.11 -16.68
C ASP A 387 19.82 23.91 -17.28
N SER A 388 19.46 22.69 -16.81
CA SER A 388 18.83 21.59 -17.60
C SER A 388 18.60 20.31 -16.77
N GLN A 389 17.32 19.91 -16.60
CA GLN A 389 16.65 18.59 -16.42
C GLN A 389 17.25 17.40 -15.60
N PRO A 390 16.37 16.51 -15.05
CA PRO A 390 16.66 15.64 -13.90
C PRO A 390 17.25 14.27 -14.28
N SER A 391 18.01 13.69 -13.35
CA SER A 391 18.49 12.31 -13.38
C SER A 391 17.77 11.52 -12.30
N ASP A 392 17.16 10.42 -12.70
CA ASP A 392 16.42 9.48 -11.86
C ASP A 392 17.32 8.84 -10.80
N GLY A 393 16.92 8.96 -9.54
CA GLY A 393 17.57 8.33 -8.39
C GLY A 393 16.71 7.19 -7.86
N GLU A 394 17.13 5.96 -8.18
CA GLU A 394 16.47 4.72 -7.76
C GLU A 394 16.90 4.40 -6.31
N THR A 395 15.95 4.48 -5.38
CA THR A 395 16.17 4.13 -3.97
C THR A 395 16.02 2.63 -3.73
N ALA A 396 17.01 2.03 -3.08
CA ALA A 396 16.99 0.64 -2.59
C ALA A 396 15.77 0.35 -1.67
N PRO A 397 15.26 -0.89 -1.64
CA PRO A 397 14.13 -1.27 -0.80
C PRO A 397 14.53 -1.30 0.69
N PRO A 398 13.65 -0.90 1.62
CA PRO A 398 13.93 -1.00 3.05
C PRO A 398 13.82 -2.44 3.53
N VAL A 399 14.76 -2.81 4.42
CA VAL A 399 14.75 -4.04 5.22
C VAL A 399 13.65 -3.93 6.28
N ASP A 400 12.94 -5.04 6.52
CA ASP A 400 11.87 -5.22 7.51
C ASP A 400 12.20 -4.58 8.88
N PRO A 401 11.50 -3.50 9.29
CA PRO A 401 11.71 -2.92 10.61
C PRO A 401 10.91 -3.71 11.63
N GLY A 402 11.63 -4.54 12.39
CA GLY A 402 11.10 -5.18 13.59
C GLY A 402 10.37 -4.17 14.49
N THR A 403 9.20 -4.59 14.97
CA THR A 403 8.31 -3.93 15.93
C THR A 403 8.99 -2.85 16.80
N SER A 404 8.71 -1.58 16.48
CA SER A 404 8.89 -0.45 17.41
C SER A 404 7.53 0.22 17.63
N ASP A 405 7.01 0.10 18.85
CA ASP A 405 5.81 0.79 19.32
C ASP A 405 6.00 2.31 19.26
N GLY A 406 5.16 3.02 18.49
CA GLY A 406 5.08 4.49 18.54
C GLY A 406 4.75 5.22 17.23
N GLY A 407 4.53 4.53 16.11
CA GLY A 407 4.10 5.16 14.86
C GLY A 407 2.58 5.39 14.84
N THR A 408 2.14 6.61 14.51
CA THR A 408 0.76 6.91 14.14
C THR A 408 0.35 5.94 13.02
N ALA A 409 -0.60 5.06 13.31
CA ALA A 409 -1.22 4.21 12.30
C ALA A 409 -1.74 5.06 11.14
N ALA A 410 -1.70 4.55 9.91
CA ALA A 410 -2.44 5.15 8.80
C ALA A 410 -3.82 5.59 9.29
N PRO A 411 -4.32 6.78 8.93
CA PRO A 411 -5.68 7.13 9.25
C PRO A 411 -6.57 6.01 8.71
N ASP A 412 -7.31 5.33 9.59
CA ASP A 412 -8.17 4.16 9.30
C ASP A 412 -9.31 4.44 8.27
N ASP A 413 -9.26 5.63 7.67
CA ASP A 413 -10.36 6.56 7.58
C ASP A 413 -10.13 7.65 6.51
N GLY A 414 -8.91 7.78 5.96
CA GLY A 414 -8.60 8.80 4.94
C GLY A 414 -9.21 8.50 3.56
N PHE A 415 -9.65 9.55 2.87
CA PHE A 415 -10.00 9.54 1.45
C PHE A 415 -8.85 10.18 0.69
N ILE A 416 -8.43 9.57 -0.42
CA ILE A 416 -7.63 10.29 -1.39
C ILE A 416 -8.59 10.91 -2.39
N ILE A 417 -8.59 12.24 -2.45
CA ILE A 417 -9.23 12.99 -3.53
C ILE A 417 -8.14 13.23 -4.57
N VAL A 418 -8.25 12.53 -5.70
CA VAL A 418 -7.51 12.88 -6.92
C VAL A 418 -8.35 13.92 -7.65
N THR A 419 -7.82 15.14 -7.81
CA THR A 419 -8.45 16.22 -8.59
C THR A 419 -7.77 16.40 -9.94
#